data_AF-A0A840PPG6-F1
#
_entry.id   AF-A0A840PPG6-F1
#
_cell.length_a   1.000
_cell.length_b   1.000
_cell.length_c   1.000
_cell.angle_alpha   90.00
_cell.angle_beta   90.00
_cell.angle_gamma   90.00
#
_symmetry.space_group_name_H-M   'P 1'
#
loop_
_entity.id
_entity.type
_entity.pdbx_description
1 polymer ?
#
loop_
_entity_poly.entity_id
_entity_poly.type
_entity_poly.pdbx_seq_one_letter_code
_entity_poly.pdbx_strand_id
1 'polypeptide(L)'
;MGELLEKLTGGLLDFEDRARAWLGAGERLPGARSAVARSRAVGWLTESGRLESVLVREDLVGLVEFALSWRTVLERMVGDEPPAWTPARCSCGERRFHWDVKAGFYVCAACATHVSEREASARVEQEVAR
;
A
#
# COMPACT_ATOMS: atom_id res chain seq x y z
N MET A 1 -10.90 4.00 -13.93
CA MET A 1 -10.35 5.31 -13.51
C MET A 1 -11.27 6.07 -12.55
N GLY A 2 -12.58 6.21 -12.85
CA GLY A 2 -13.54 6.88 -11.95
C GLY A 2 -13.70 6.21 -10.57
N GLU A 3 -13.98 4.91 -10.55
CA GLU A 3 -14.12 4.10 -9.32
C GLU A 3 -12.88 4.17 -8.41
N LEU A 4 -11.70 4.19 -9.02
CA LEU A 4 -10.44 4.35 -8.32
C LEU A 4 -10.32 5.73 -7.68
N LEU A 5 -10.61 6.80 -8.43
CA LEU A 5 -10.56 8.16 -7.88
C LEU A 5 -11.55 8.31 -6.72
N GLU A 6 -12.69 7.63 -6.77
CA GLU A 6 -13.64 7.55 -5.67
C GLU A 6 -13.05 6.81 -4.47
N LYS A 7 -12.42 5.65 -4.69
CA LYS A 7 -11.75 4.89 -3.63
C LYS A 7 -10.62 5.67 -2.95
N LEU A 8 -9.77 6.35 -3.73
CA LEU A 8 -8.71 7.21 -3.22
C LEU A 8 -9.28 8.43 -2.49
N THR A 9 -10.39 9.00 -2.98
CA THR A 9 -11.11 10.07 -2.28
C THR A 9 -11.63 9.58 -0.93
N GLY A 10 -12.28 8.42 -0.89
CA GLY A 10 -12.81 7.84 0.35
C GLY A 10 -11.70 7.62 1.38
N GLY A 11 -10.61 6.94 1.00
CA GLY A 11 -9.51 6.69 1.90
C GLY A 11 -8.87 7.98 2.46
N LEU A 12 -8.74 9.02 1.64
CA LEU A 12 -8.21 10.30 2.08
C LEU A 12 -9.12 10.97 3.11
N LEU A 13 -10.43 10.90 2.90
CA LEU A 13 -11.43 11.46 3.84
C LEU A 13 -11.45 10.67 5.16
N ASP A 14 -11.39 9.34 5.10
CA ASP A 14 -11.32 8.49 6.30
C ASP A 14 -10.02 8.75 7.10
N PHE A 15 -8.93 9.07 6.43
CA PHE A 15 -7.69 9.49 7.08
C PHE A 15 -7.81 10.88 7.71
N GLU A 16 -8.40 11.85 7.02
CA GLU A 16 -8.69 13.18 7.58
C GLU A 16 -9.54 13.06 8.85
N ASP A 17 -10.61 12.26 8.83
CA ASP A 17 -11.52 12.10 9.96
C ASP A 17 -10.79 11.47 11.17
N ARG A 18 -9.92 10.48 10.94
CA ARG A 18 -9.05 9.92 11.99
C ARG A 18 -8.03 10.93 12.52
N ALA A 19 -7.38 11.68 11.63
CA ALA A 19 -6.44 12.72 12.01
C ALA A 19 -7.12 13.83 12.83
N ARG A 20 -8.34 14.23 12.48
CA ARG A 20 -9.15 15.17 13.26
C ARG A 20 -9.41 14.65 14.67
N ALA A 21 -9.86 13.40 14.78
CA ALA A 21 -10.08 12.76 16.07
C ALA A 21 -8.80 12.72 16.91
N TRP A 22 -7.66 12.41 16.30
CA TRP A 22 -6.37 12.39 16.98
C TRP A 22 -5.88 13.74 17.48
N LEU A 23 -6.15 14.81 16.72
CA LEU A 23 -5.74 16.17 17.05
C LEU A 23 -6.79 16.91 17.91
N GLY A 24 -7.91 16.26 18.26
CA GLY A 24 -9.04 16.92 18.91
C GLY A 24 -9.67 18.02 18.06
N ALA A 25 -9.49 17.95 16.74
CA ALA A 25 -10.11 18.88 15.80
C ALA A 25 -11.58 18.48 15.59
N GLY A 26 -12.46 19.48 15.47
CA GLY A 26 -13.88 19.26 15.22
C GLY A 26 -14.15 18.52 13.91
N GLU A 27 -15.40 18.07 13.76
CA GLU A 27 -15.86 17.31 12.60
C GLU A 27 -15.60 18.04 11.26
N ARG A 28 -15.47 17.26 10.20
CA ARG A 28 -15.35 17.77 8.85
C ARG A 28 -16.65 18.46 8.42
N LEU A 29 -16.53 19.60 7.73
CA LEU A 29 -17.69 20.29 7.18
C LEU A 29 -18.35 19.45 6.08
N PRO A 30 -19.67 19.18 6.14
CA PRO A 30 -20.38 18.43 5.12
C PRO A 30 -20.50 19.21 3.80
N GLY A 31 -20.65 18.48 2.68
CA GLY A 31 -21.16 19.04 1.43
C GLY A 31 -20.13 19.52 0.41
N ALA A 32 -19.37 18.60 -0.18
CA ALA A 32 -18.51 18.92 -1.33
C ALA A 32 -18.56 17.81 -2.40
N ARG A 33 -18.50 18.23 -3.68
CA ARG A 33 -18.20 17.31 -4.79
C ARG A 33 -16.86 16.63 -4.53
N SER A 34 -16.68 15.38 -4.97
CA SER A 34 -15.51 14.55 -4.64
C SER A 34 -14.16 15.26 -4.87
N ALA A 35 -14.01 16.03 -5.95
CA ALA A 35 -12.79 16.81 -6.21
C ALA A 35 -12.54 17.93 -5.20
N VAL A 36 -13.58 18.65 -4.79
CA VAL A 36 -13.49 19.72 -3.78
C VAL A 36 -13.26 19.12 -2.40
N ALA A 37 -13.87 17.97 -2.10
CA ALA A 37 -13.65 17.24 -0.87
C ALA A 37 -12.17 16.81 -0.73
N ARG A 38 -11.59 16.21 -1.78
CA ARG A 38 -10.15 15.86 -1.81
C ARG A 38 -9.26 17.08 -1.57
N SER A 39 -9.49 18.16 -2.31
CA SER A 39 -8.65 19.36 -2.21
C SER A 39 -8.68 19.96 -0.80
N ARG A 40 -9.85 20.00 -0.17
CA ARG A 40 -10.01 20.44 1.23
C ARG A 40 -9.30 19.51 2.21
N ALA A 41 -9.42 18.20 2.03
CA ALA A 41 -8.77 17.21 2.90
C ALA A 41 -7.25 17.32 2.85
N VAL A 42 -6.68 17.40 1.64
CA VAL A 42 -5.23 17.65 1.45
C VAL A 42 -4.85 18.97 2.09
N GLY A 43 -5.56 20.06 1.75
CA GLY A 43 -5.27 21.38 2.30
C GLY A 43 -5.29 21.40 3.83
N TRP A 44 -6.27 20.76 4.44
CA TRP A 44 -6.39 20.64 5.89
C TRP A 44 -5.23 19.85 6.50
N LEU A 45 -4.82 18.73 5.90
CA LEU A 45 -3.70 17.91 6.38
C LEU A 45 -2.35 18.63 6.24
N THR A 46 -2.16 19.36 5.15
CA THR A 46 -0.91 20.09 4.86
C THR A 46 -0.82 21.45 5.54
N GLU A 47 -1.90 21.90 6.20
CA GLU A 47 -1.86 23.13 6.98
C GLU A 47 -0.86 22.97 8.13
N SER A 48 0.01 23.97 8.30
CA SER A 48 1.26 23.89 9.04
C SER A 48 1.14 23.18 10.40
N GLY A 49 1.93 22.12 10.58
CA GLY A 49 2.08 21.40 11.85
C GLY A 49 1.09 20.24 12.05
N ARG A 50 0.03 20.10 11.23
CA ARG A 50 -0.97 19.04 11.44
C ARG A 50 -0.46 17.68 11.00
N LEU A 51 0.14 17.59 9.81
CA LEU A 51 0.73 16.35 9.34
C LEU A 51 1.85 15.90 10.29
N GLU A 52 2.72 16.81 10.70
CA GLU A 52 3.80 16.54 11.66
C GLU A 52 3.23 16.04 13.00
N SER A 53 2.16 16.66 13.50
CA SER A 53 1.48 16.24 14.73
C SER A 53 0.85 14.86 14.62
N VAL A 54 0.37 14.46 13.43
CA VAL A 54 -0.11 13.11 13.17
C VAL A 54 1.05 12.11 13.12
N LEU A 55 2.17 12.49 12.49
CA LEU A 55 3.35 11.64 12.31
C LEU A 55 4.12 11.34 13.60
N VAL A 56 3.97 12.14 14.66
CA VAL A 56 4.65 11.92 15.95
C VAL A 56 3.86 11.04 16.93
N ARG A 57 2.65 10.58 16.56
CA ARG A 57 1.85 9.70 17.43
C ARG A 57 2.50 8.35 17.60
N GLU A 58 2.47 7.79 18.81
CA GLU A 58 3.02 6.47 19.11
C GLU A 58 2.25 5.32 18.43
N ASP A 59 0.96 5.52 18.14
CA ASP A 59 0.12 4.59 17.39
C ASP A 59 0.25 4.80 15.87
N LEU A 60 1.46 4.57 15.35
CA LEU A 60 1.74 4.64 13.91
C LEU A 60 1.20 3.44 13.15
N VAL A 61 0.70 2.40 13.82
CA VAL A 61 0.21 1.18 13.17
C VAL A 61 -0.91 1.51 12.19
N GLY A 62 -1.89 2.33 12.61
CA GLY A 62 -2.99 2.75 11.74
C GLY A 62 -2.55 3.62 10.56
N LEU A 63 -1.48 4.41 10.71
CA LEU A 63 -0.89 5.21 9.64
C LEU A 63 -0.10 4.34 8.65
N VAL A 64 0.67 3.38 9.14
CA VAL A 64 1.44 2.43 8.34
C VAL A 64 0.50 1.54 7.54
N GLU A 65 -0.56 0.99 8.15
CA GLU A 65 -1.60 0.22 7.45
C GLU A 65 -2.26 1.05 6.35
N PHE A 66 -2.57 2.32 6.64
CA PHE A 66 -3.13 3.23 5.66
C PHE A 66 -2.16 3.45 4.48
N ALA A 67 -0.90 3.80 4.75
CA ALA A 67 0.11 4.01 3.72
C ALA A 67 0.38 2.77 2.87
N LEU A 68 0.47 1.59 3.51
CA LEU A 68 0.63 0.30 2.81
C LEU A 68 -0.57 -0.02 1.91
N SER A 69 -1.79 0.21 2.39
CA SER A 69 -3.00 -0.02 1.56
C SER A 69 -3.02 0.86 0.30
N TRP A 70 -2.55 2.10 0.41
CA TRP A 70 -2.41 3.03 -0.72
C TRP A 70 -1.31 2.60 -1.66
N ARG A 71 -0.15 2.20 -1.13
CA ARG A 71 0.96 1.68 -1.92
C ARG A 71 0.50 0.50 -2.78
N THR A 72 -0.18 -0.49 -2.20
CA THR A 72 -0.72 -1.63 -2.94
C THR A 72 -1.74 -1.23 -4.00
N VAL A 73 -2.63 -0.26 -3.73
CA VAL A 73 -3.59 0.23 -4.73
C VAL A 73 -2.88 0.90 -5.90
N LEU A 74 -1.82 1.68 -5.63
CA LEU A 74 -1.06 2.39 -6.66
C LEU A 74 -0.13 1.45 -7.45
N GLU A 75 0.56 0.52 -6.79
CA GLU A 75 1.39 -0.53 -7.41
C GLU A 75 0.55 -1.33 -8.44
N ARG A 76 -0.66 -1.73 -8.04
CA ARG A 76 -1.64 -2.40 -8.93
C ARG A 76 -2.02 -1.59 -10.15
N MET A 77 -2.10 -0.26 -10.03
CA MET A 77 -2.48 0.59 -11.14
C MET A 77 -1.35 0.78 -12.16
N VAL A 78 -0.12 0.88 -11.68
CA VAL A 78 1.05 1.12 -12.54
C VAL A 78 1.46 -0.19 -13.26
N GLY A 79 0.81 -1.32 -12.92
CA GLY A 79 1.21 -2.64 -13.40
C GLY A 79 2.53 -3.10 -12.77
N ASP A 80 2.90 -2.49 -11.65
CA ASP A 80 4.10 -2.78 -10.87
C ASP A 80 3.82 -3.82 -9.77
N GLU A 81 2.62 -4.44 -9.81
CA GLU A 81 2.36 -5.64 -9.00
C GLU A 81 3.12 -6.80 -9.65
N PRO A 82 4.06 -7.43 -8.92
CA PRO A 82 4.79 -8.57 -9.46
C PRO A 82 3.80 -9.65 -9.91
N PRO A 83 4.15 -10.41 -10.97
CA PRO A 83 3.27 -11.43 -11.50
C PRO A 83 2.86 -12.41 -10.40
N ALA A 84 1.61 -12.91 -10.46
CA ALA A 84 1.06 -13.79 -9.42
C ALA A 84 1.88 -15.07 -9.17
N TRP A 85 2.78 -15.42 -10.11
CA TRP A 85 3.71 -16.53 -10.03
C TRP A 85 5.05 -16.15 -10.68
N THR A 86 6.12 -16.87 -10.33
CA THR A 86 7.47 -16.69 -10.90
C THR A 86 8.06 -18.04 -11.30
N PRO A 87 8.86 -18.13 -12.38
CA PRO A 87 9.55 -19.37 -12.77
C PRO A 87 10.77 -19.69 -11.90
N ALA A 88 11.10 -18.85 -10.91
CA ALA A 88 12.23 -19.06 -10.01
C ALA A 88 12.18 -20.44 -9.33
N ARG A 89 13.33 -21.09 -9.20
CA ARG A 89 13.43 -22.36 -8.47
C ARG A 89 13.66 -22.11 -6.98
N CYS A 90 12.85 -22.75 -6.15
CA CYS A 90 13.07 -22.77 -4.71
C CYS A 90 14.27 -23.66 -4.38
N SER A 91 14.90 -23.43 -3.23
CA SER A 91 15.98 -24.30 -2.72
C SER A 91 15.51 -25.75 -2.49
N CYS A 92 14.21 -25.96 -2.26
CA CYS A 92 13.62 -27.30 -2.17
C CYS A 92 13.40 -27.98 -3.54
N GLY A 93 13.72 -27.31 -4.65
CA GLY A 93 13.57 -27.82 -6.02
C GLY A 93 12.23 -27.52 -6.69
N GLU A 94 11.21 -27.12 -5.92
CA GLU A 94 9.89 -26.69 -6.43
C GLU A 94 9.97 -25.36 -7.19
N ARG A 95 9.12 -25.19 -8.20
CA ARG A 95 9.00 -23.95 -9.02
C ARG A 95 7.68 -23.22 -8.82
N ARG A 96 6.74 -23.81 -8.08
CA ARG A 96 5.47 -23.19 -7.75
C ARG A 96 5.66 -22.17 -6.62
N PHE A 97 5.97 -20.94 -7.02
CA PHE A 97 5.83 -19.76 -6.18
C PHE A 97 4.50 -19.06 -6.46
N HIS A 98 3.85 -18.56 -5.42
CA HIS A 98 2.67 -17.70 -5.53
C HIS A 98 2.95 -16.37 -4.82
N TRP A 99 2.49 -15.27 -5.40
CA TRP A 99 2.61 -13.96 -4.76
C TRP A 99 1.61 -13.84 -3.61
N ASP A 100 2.11 -13.64 -2.39
CA ASP A 100 1.28 -13.27 -1.24
C ASP A 100 1.22 -11.74 -1.13
N VAL A 101 0.07 -11.19 -1.49
CA VAL A 101 -0.21 -9.74 -1.46
C VAL A 101 -0.09 -9.17 -0.05
N LYS A 102 -0.44 -9.93 1.00
CA LYS A 102 -0.36 -9.45 2.38
C LYS A 102 1.08 -9.42 2.87
N ALA A 103 1.88 -10.41 2.48
CA ALA A 103 3.28 -10.50 2.89
C ALA A 103 4.20 -9.61 2.03
N GLY A 104 3.86 -9.39 0.76
CA GLY A 104 4.73 -8.71 -0.21
C GLY A 104 5.91 -9.59 -0.68
N PHE A 105 5.71 -10.92 -0.70
CA PHE A 105 6.72 -11.90 -1.10
C PHE A 105 6.12 -13.00 -1.96
N TYR A 106 6.95 -13.67 -2.74
CA TYR A 106 6.65 -14.97 -3.30
C TYR A 106 6.79 -16.07 -2.24
N VAL A 107 5.80 -16.95 -2.15
CA VAL A 107 5.77 -18.07 -1.20
C VAL A 107 5.82 -19.39 -1.96
N CYS A 108 6.78 -20.25 -1.61
CA CYS A 108 6.90 -21.57 -2.22
C CYS A 108 5.75 -22.47 -1.77
N ALA A 109 5.03 -23.09 -2.70
CA ALA A 109 3.90 -23.97 -2.38
C ALA A 109 4.29 -25.25 -1.64
N ALA A 110 5.56 -25.68 -1.71
CA ALA A 110 6.03 -26.92 -1.09
C ALA A 110 6.63 -26.73 0.30
N CYS A 111 7.48 -25.72 0.50
CA CYS A 111 8.20 -25.52 1.77
C CYS A 111 7.90 -24.18 2.45
N ALA A 112 6.94 -23.41 1.93
CA ALA A 112 6.54 -22.09 2.43
C ALA A 112 7.68 -21.07 2.53
N THR A 113 8.83 -21.30 1.88
CA THR A 113 9.92 -20.33 1.82
C THR A 113 9.45 -19.04 1.16
N HIS A 114 9.72 -17.92 1.82
CA HIS A 114 9.48 -16.58 1.28
C HIS A 114 10.69 -16.11 0.47
N VAL A 115 10.42 -15.49 -0.67
CA VAL A 115 11.42 -14.93 -1.58
C VAL A 115 10.90 -13.59 -2.07
N SER A 116 11.70 -12.54 -1.96
CA SER A 116 11.34 -11.23 -2.52
C SER A 116 11.31 -11.28 -4.05
N GLU A 117 10.65 -10.32 -4.68
CA GLU A 117 10.65 -10.21 -6.14
C GLU A 117 12.06 -10.15 -6.72
N ARG A 118 12.94 -9.32 -6.13
CA ARG A 118 14.33 -9.18 -6.55
C ARG A 118 15.10 -10.50 -6.46
N GLU A 119 14.91 -11.25 -5.39
CA GLU A 119 15.57 -12.56 -5.22
C GLU A 119 15.02 -13.59 -6.20
N ALA A 120 13.72 -13.56 -6.49
CA ALA A 120 13.12 -14.45 -7.49
C ALA A 120 13.69 -14.16 -8.88
N SER A 121 13.78 -12.88 -9.28
CA SER A 121 14.39 -12.46 -10.55
C SER A 121 15.87 -12.86 -10.63
N ALA A 122 16.65 -12.63 -9.57
CA ALA A 122 18.05 -13.02 -9.53
C ALA A 122 18.26 -14.54 -9.68
N ARG A 123 17.37 -15.37 -9.10
CA ARG A 123 17.43 -16.83 -9.25
C ARG A 123 17.15 -17.27 -10.69
N VAL A 124 16.21 -16.60 -11.37
CA VAL A 124 15.92 -16.88 -12.80
C VAL A 124 17.13 -16.52 -13.66
N GLU A 125 17.72 -15.35 -13.45
CA GLU A 125 18.92 -14.90 -14.17
C GLU A 125 20.11 -15.85 -13.97
N GLN A 126 20.33 -16.33 -12.74
CA GLN A 126 21.39 -17.30 -12.43
C GLN A 126 21.18 -18.66 -13.11
N GLU A 127 19.94 -19.10 -13.30
CA GLU A 127 19.66 -20.34 -14.04
C GLU A 127 19.91 -20.17 -15.55
N VAL A 128 19.58 -19.01 -16.13
CA VAL A 128 19.79 -18.74 -17.57
C VAL A 128 21.28 -18.57 -17.92
N ALA A 129 22.09 -18.11 -16.97
CA ALA A 129 23.53 -17.94 -17.16
C ALA A 129 24.33 -19.26 -17.09
N ARG A 130 23.68 -20.40 -16.82
CA ARG A 130 24.29 -21.75 -16.77
C ARG A 130 23.97 -22.56 -18.02
#